data_AF-A0A925PQE7-F1
#
_entry.id   AF-A0A925PQE7-F1
#
_cell.length_a   1.000
_cell.length_b   1.000
_cell.length_c   1.000
_cell.angle_alpha   90.00
_cell.angle_beta   90.00
_cell.angle_gamma   90.00
#
_symmetry.space_group_name_H-M   'P 1'
#
loop_
_entity.id
_entity.type
_entity.pdbx_description
1 polymer ?
#
loop_
_entity_poly.entity_id
_entity_poly.type
_entity_poly.pdbx_seq_one_letter_code
_entity_poly.pdbx_strand_id
1 'polypeptide(L)'
;MSAESPTPLLDRIQTPADLRALQDHELTRLAEELRQELIAAVAVTGGHLGAGLGVVELTIALHHVFDTPADRLIWDVGHQSYPHKILTGRRDRIRTLRTGEGLSGFTKRAESEYDPFGAAHSSTSISAGLGMAVARDLEGRTNNIISVIGDGAMSAGMAYEAMNNAGAMHSRLIVILNDNEMSIAPPVGAMSSYLAR
;
A
#
# COMPACT_ATOMS: atom_id res chain seq x y z
N MET A 1 -33.71 -3.99 18.25
CA MET A 1 -33.24 -3.81 16.86
C MET A 1 -31.77 -3.44 16.97
N SER A 2 -30.84 -4.37 16.73
CA SER A 2 -29.43 -3.96 16.62
C SER A 2 -29.34 -3.10 15.37
N ALA A 3 -28.82 -1.89 15.51
CA ALA A 3 -28.54 -1.05 14.34
C ALA A 3 -27.61 -1.85 13.41
N GLU A 4 -27.95 -1.91 12.12
CA GLU A 4 -27.04 -2.46 11.13
C GLU A 4 -25.73 -1.67 11.15
N SER A 5 -24.61 -2.37 11.07
CA SER A 5 -23.30 -1.73 10.99
C SER A 5 -23.24 -0.79 9.79
N PRO A 6 -22.58 0.38 9.89
CA PRO A 6 -22.38 1.27 8.75
C PRO A 6 -21.52 0.66 7.64
N THR A 7 -20.76 -0.40 7.94
CA THR A 7 -19.82 -1.04 7.01
C THR A 7 -19.96 -2.58 7.00
N PRO A 8 -21.14 -3.12 6.62
CA PRO A 8 -21.44 -4.54 6.78
C PRO A 8 -20.57 -5.47 5.94
N LEU A 9 -20.00 -5.01 4.82
CA LEU A 9 -19.09 -5.79 3.99
C LEU A 9 -17.68 -5.76 4.59
N LEU A 10 -17.19 -4.59 4.99
CA LEU A 10 -15.88 -4.45 5.62
C LEU A 10 -15.80 -5.20 6.97
N ASP A 11 -16.92 -5.32 7.69
CA ASP A 11 -16.99 -6.10 8.94
C ASP A 11 -16.69 -7.59 8.74
N ARG A 12 -16.87 -8.10 7.52
CA ARG A 12 -16.60 -9.50 7.16
C ARG A 12 -15.14 -9.73 6.76
N ILE A 13 -14.33 -8.67 6.64
CA ILE A 13 -12.94 -8.76 6.17
C ILE A 13 -12.00 -8.59 7.36
N GLN A 14 -11.36 -9.69 7.76
CA GLN A 14 -10.29 -9.68 8.76
C GLN A 14 -8.92 -9.75 8.09
N THR A 15 -8.81 -10.47 6.97
CA THR A 15 -7.57 -10.66 6.22
C THR A 15 -7.79 -10.50 4.72
N PRO A 16 -6.72 -10.35 3.92
CA PRO A 16 -6.84 -10.35 2.46
C PRO A 16 -7.52 -11.60 1.88
N ALA A 17 -7.48 -12.75 2.56
CA ALA A 17 -8.17 -13.96 2.11
C ALA A 17 -9.70 -13.77 2.07
N ASP A 18 -10.28 -13.05 3.02
CA ASP A 18 -11.71 -12.73 3.05
C ASP A 18 -12.09 -11.81 1.87
N LEU A 19 -11.21 -10.85 1.56
CA LEU A 19 -11.38 -9.90 0.46
C LEU A 19 -11.31 -10.61 -0.90
N ARG A 20 -10.44 -11.61 -1.07
CA ARG A 20 -10.36 -12.43 -2.30
C ARG A 20 -11.58 -13.31 -2.54
N ALA A 21 -12.39 -13.59 -1.52
CA ALA A 21 -13.62 -14.35 -1.67
C ALA A 21 -14.81 -13.52 -2.20
N LEU A 22 -14.67 -12.19 -2.24
CA LEU A 22 -15.69 -11.28 -2.74
C LEU A 22 -15.80 -11.35 -4.27
N GLN A 23 -17.00 -11.06 -4.78
CA GLN A 23 -17.23 -10.89 -6.21
C GLN A 23 -16.90 -9.45 -6.64
N ASP A 24 -16.58 -9.24 -7.92
CA ASP A 24 -16.21 -7.93 -8.47
C ASP A 24 -17.20 -6.81 -8.13
N HIS A 25 -18.51 -7.10 -8.16
CA HIS A 25 -19.55 -6.11 -7.85
C HIS A 25 -19.58 -5.70 -6.36
N GLU A 26 -19.07 -6.55 -5.46
CA GLU A 26 -18.94 -6.24 -4.04
C GLU A 26 -17.74 -5.31 -3.77
N LEU A 27 -16.71 -5.31 -4.64
CA LEU A 27 -15.50 -4.51 -4.45
C LEU A 27 -15.77 -3.01 -4.51
N THR A 28 -16.70 -2.55 -5.35
CA THR A 28 -17.11 -1.14 -5.40
C THR A 28 -17.72 -0.69 -4.08
N ARG A 29 -18.61 -1.52 -3.51
CA ARG A 29 -19.21 -1.26 -2.20
C ARG A 29 -18.15 -1.29 -1.09
N LEU A 30 -17.22 -2.24 -1.15
CA LEU A 30 -16.10 -2.31 -0.20
C LEU A 30 -15.27 -1.02 -0.23
N ALA A 31 -15.02 -0.44 -1.40
CA ALA A 31 -14.29 0.82 -1.51
C ALA A 31 -15.01 1.98 -0.80
N GLU A 32 -16.35 2.04 -0.88
CA GLU A 32 -17.15 3.02 -0.15
C GLU A 32 -17.04 2.85 1.37
N GLU A 33 -17.23 1.62 1.85
CA GLU A 33 -17.14 1.30 3.27
C GLU A 33 -15.72 1.53 3.84
N LEU A 34 -14.69 1.20 3.06
CA LEU A 34 -13.30 1.43 3.42
C LEU A 34 -12.93 2.93 3.45
N ARG A 35 -13.45 3.73 2.52
CA ARG A 35 -13.32 5.21 2.59
C ARG A 35 -13.97 5.76 3.86
N GLN A 36 -15.17 5.29 4.21
CA GLN A 36 -15.86 5.72 5.42
C GLN A 36 -15.07 5.38 6.69
N GLU A 37 -14.58 4.14 6.80
CA GLU A 37 -13.75 3.72 7.95
C GLU A 37 -12.46 4.53 8.04
N LEU A 38 -11.80 4.78 6.89
CA LEU A 38 -10.57 5.58 6.85
C LEU A 38 -10.81 7.02 7.34
N ILE A 39 -11.87 7.67 6.85
CA ILE A 39 -12.23 9.04 7.27
C ILE A 39 -12.53 9.06 8.77
N ALA A 40 -13.34 8.11 9.26
CA ALA A 40 -13.70 8.02 10.67
C ALA A 40 -12.49 7.78 11.58
N ALA A 41 -11.55 6.92 11.16
CA ALA A 41 -10.32 6.64 11.89
C ALA A 41 -9.41 7.87 11.98
N VAL A 42 -9.12 8.49 10.84
CA VAL A 42 -8.19 9.63 10.74
C VAL A 42 -8.77 10.89 11.40
N ALA A 43 -10.10 11.04 11.47
CA ALA A 43 -10.74 12.11 12.22
C ALA A 43 -10.41 12.08 13.73
N VAL A 44 -10.06 10.91 14.28
CA VAL A 44 -9.69 10.75 15.70
C VAL A 44 -8.21 11.06 15.92
N THR A 45 -7.32 10.51 15.09
CA THR A 45 -5.87 10.54 15.33
C THR A 45 -5.12 11.62 14.55
N GLY A 46 -5.76 12.23 13.55
CA GLY A 46 -5.06 12.91 12.47
C GLY A 46 -4.24 11.94 11.61
N GLY A 47 -3.44 12.45 10.67
CA GLY A 47 -2.59 11.66 9.78
C GLY A 47 -2.79 11.96 8.30
N HIS A 48 -2.27 11.10 7.43
CA HIS A 48 -2.25 11.31 5.97
C HIS A 48 -3.56 10.89 5.30
N LEU A 49 -4.61 11.70 5.46
CA LEU A 49 -5.93 11.38 4.91
C LEU A 49 -5.94 11.31 3.38
N GLY A 50 -5.46 12.37 2.70
CA GLY A 50 -5.53 12.46 1.23
C GLY A 50 -4.77 11.34 0.52
N ALA A 51 -3.56 11.02 1.01
CA ALA A 51 -2.74 9.95 0.47
C ALA A 51 -3.42 8.58 0.61
N GLY A 52 -4.03 8.29 1.77
CA GLY A 52 -4.77 7.04 1.98
C GLY A 52 -6.04 6.94 1.15
N LEU A 53 -6.81 8.04 1.02
CA LEU A 53 -8.02 8.08 0.20
C LEU A 53 -7.74 7.83 -1.28
N GLY A 54 -6.62 8.36 -1.80
CA GLY A 54 -6.24 8.21 -3.20
C GLY A 54 -5.86 6.79 -3.62
N VAL A 55 -5.66 5.86 -2.66
CA VAL A 55 -5.25 4.48 -2.96
C VAL A 55 -6.24 3.43 -2.45
N VAL A 56 -7.48 3.79 -2.11
CA VAL A 56 -8.46 2.82 -1.59
C VAL A 56 -8.72 1.70 -2.58
N GLU A 57 -9.08 2.04 -3.81
CA GLU A 57 -9.38 1.11 -4.90
C GLU A 57 -8.14 0.31 -5.28
N LEU A 58 -6.98 0.98 -5.38
CA LEU A 58 -5.71 0.32 -5.64
C LEU A 58 -5.38 -0.71 -4.55
N THR A 59 -5.59 -0.37 -3.28
CA THR A 59 -5.34 -1.29 -2.16
C THR A 59 -6.27 -2.51 -2.23
N ILE A 60 -7.56 -2.29 -2.53
CA ILE A 60 -8.51 -3.39 -2.69
C ILE A 60 -8.08 -4.29 -3.86
N ALA A 61 -7.77 -3.71 -5.02
CA ALA A 61 -7.34 -4.47 -6.19
C ALA A 61 -6.06 -5.27 -5.91
N LEU A 62 -5.07 -4.67 -5.24
CA LEU A 62 -3.84 -5.34 -4.85
C LEU A 62 -4.10 -6.56 -3.96
N HIS A 63 -4.92 -6.42 -2.93
CA HIS A 63 -5.23 -7.53 -2.02
C HIS A 63 -6.20 -8.54 -2.63
N HIS A 64 -6.99 -8.14 -3.61
CA HIS A 64 -7.89 -9.04 -4.35
C HIS A 64 -7.13 -9.91 -5.35
N VAL A 65 -6.12 -9.34 -6.02
CA VAL A 65 -5.36 -10.03 -7.07
C VAL A 65 -4.17 -10.80 -6.51
N PHE A 66 -3.46 -10.27 -5.52
CA PHE A 66 -2.23 -10.85 -4.99
C PHE A 66 -2.44 -11.58 -3.66
N ASP A 67 -1.68 -12.65 -3.46
CA ASP A 67 -1.75 -13.47 -2.25
C ASP A 67 -0.79 -12.97 -1.17
N THR A 68 -1.08 -11.82 -0.58
CA THR A 68 -0.30 -11.34 0.57
C THR A 68 -0.61 -12.17 1.82
N PRO A 69 0.40 -12.52 2.65
CA PRO A 69 1.79 -12.03 2.65
C PRO A 69 2.80 -12.90 1.87
N ALA A 70 2.36 -13.96 1.18
CA ALA A 70 3.25 -14.78 0.34
C ALA A 70 3.83 -13.94 -0.82
N ASP A 71 2.96 -13.19 -1.48
CA ASP A 71 3.33 -12.04 -2.32
C ASP A 71 3.75 -10.87 -1.43
N ARG A 72 4.83 -10.19 -1.82
CA ARG A 72 5.39 -9.07 -1.06
C ARG A 72 4.88 -7.75 -1.62
N LEU A 73 4.02 -7.07 -0.87
CA LEU A 73 3.54 -5.73 -1.18
C LEU A 73 4.33 -4.69 -0.36
N ILE A 74 5.03 -3.79 -1.06
CA ILE A 74 5.87 -2.75 -0.47
C ILE A 74 5.25 -1.38 -0.81
N TRP A 75 4.96 -0.58 0.21
CA TRP A 75 4.49 0.79 0.06
C TRP A 75 5.66 1.76 0.24
N ASP A 76 6.00 2.54 -0.78
CA ASP A 76 7.00 3.61 -0.67
C ASP A 76 6.51 4.71 0.27
N VAL A 77 7.39 5.20 1.16
CA VAL A 77 7.06 6.03 2.33
C VAL A 77 6.11 5.36 3.33
N GLY A 78 5.03 4.70 2.88
CA GLY A 78 4.06 4.00 3.72
C GLY A 78 2.93 4.87 4.26
N HIS A 79 2.95 6.19 4.02
CA HIS A 79 1.94 7.13 4.52
C HIS A 79 0.53 6.93 3.91
N GLN A 80 0.47 6.37 2.71
CA GLN A 80 -0.75 6.01 1.98
C GLN A 80 -1.33 4.63 2.41
N SER A 81 -0.65 3.89 3.29
CA SER A 81 -0.97 2.49 3.60
C SER A 81 -2.11 2.27 4.61
N TYR A 82 -2.89 3.30 4.97
CA TYR A 82 -3.95 3.13 5.97
C TYR A 82 -5.06 2.17 5.53
N PRO A 83 -5.58 2.23 4.27
CA PRO A 83 -6.47 1.19 3.77
C PRO A 83 -5.85 -0.21 3.85
N HIS A 84 -4.54 -0.32 3.55
CA HIS A 84 -3.82 -1.59 3.64
C HIS A 84 -3.82 -2.13 5.07
N LYS A 85 -3.55 -1.29 6.08
CA LYS A 85 -3.61 -1.71 7.49
C LYS A 85 -5.00 -2.17 7.90
N ILE A 86 -6.05 -1.45 7.49
CA ILE A 86 -7.45 -1.81 7.77
C ILE A 86 -7.77 -3.22 7.21
N LEU A 87 -7.37 -3.50 5.96
CA LEU A 87 -7.65 -4.76 5.27
C LEU A 87 -6.75 -5.94 5.69
N THR A 88 -5.81 -5.72 6.61
CA THR A 88 -4.81 -6.72 7.03
C THR A 88 -4.82 -6.92 8.54
N GLY A 89 -6.02 -7.07 9.11
CA GLY A 89 -6.22 -7.48 10.50
C GLY A 89 -5.97 -6.41 11.55
N ARG A 90 -5.83 -5.12 11.16
CA ARG A 90 -5.52 -4.02 12.09
C ARG A 90 -6.63 -2.97 12.18
N ARG A 91 -7.85 -3.29 11.70
CA ARG A 91 -8.99 -2.38 11.69
C ARG A 91 -9.40 -1.92 13.10
N ASP A 92 -9.45 -2.82 14.07
CA ASP A 92 -9.78 -2.52 15.47
C ASP A 92 -8.80 -1.53 16.11
N ARG A 93 -7.51 -1.64 15.74
CA ARG A 93 -6.43 -0.78 16.23
C ARG A 93 -6.22 0.49 15.43
N ILE A 94 -6.94 0.70 14.32
CA ILE A 94 -6.67 1.82 13.39
C ILE A 94 -6.80 3.20 14.06
N ARG A 95 -7.65 3.31 15.09
CA ARG A 95 -7.85 4.53 15.88
C ARG A 95 -6.71 4.83 16.87
N THR A 96 -5.64 4.02 16.85
CA THR A 96 -4.39 4.24 17.61
C THR A 96 -3.22 4.67 16.72
N LEU A 97 -3.49 5.00 15.45
CA LEU A 97 -2.46 5.47 14.54
C LEU A 97 -1.66 6.63 15.13
N ARG A 98 -0.33 6.52 15.07
CA ARG A 98 0.65 7.55 15.49
C ARG A 98 0.61 7.89 16.99
N THR A 99 -0.03 7.07 17.83
CA THR A 99 0.05 7.20 19.29
C THR A 99 1.15 6.33 19.88
N GLY A 100 1.62 6.63 21.08
CA GLY A 100 2.48 5.72 21.84
C GLY A 100 1.80 4.36 22.02
N GLU A 101 2.55 3.27 21.87
CA GLU A 101 2.05 1.87 21.86
C GLU A 101 0.99 1.54 20.79
N GLY A 102 0.64 2.50 19.93
CA GLY A 102 -0.33 2.37 18.85
C GLY A 102 0.28 1.90 17.53
N LEU A 103 -0.53 1.95 16.47
CA LEU A 103 -0.05 1.62 15.12
C LEU A 103 0.89 2.71 14.59
N SER A 104 1.92 2.29 13.87
CA SER A 104 2.79 3.19 13.12
C SER A 104 2.00 3.92 12.03
N GLY A 105 2.34 5.19 11.80
CA GLY A 105 1.82 5.97 10.65
C GLY A 105 2.35 5.51 9.29
N PHE A 106 3.20 4.49 9.26
CA PHE A 106 3.80 3.89 8.08
C PHE A 106 3.83 2.36 8.21
N THR A 107 4.20 1.63 7.15
CA THR A 107 4.42 0.19 7.25
C THR A 107 5.57 -0.11 8.21
N LYS A 108 5.44 -1.15 9.03
CA LYS A 108 6.45 -1.54 10.02
C LYS A 108 6.52 -3.06 10.13
N ARG A 109 7.69 -3.63 9.82
CA ARG A 109 7.93 -5.10 9.81
C ARG A 109 7.55 -5.80 11.12
N ALA A 110 7.82 -5.17 12.26
CA ALA A 110 7.50 -5.73 13.57
C ALA A 110 6.00 -5.57 13.94
N GLU A 111 5.22 -4.83 13.16
CA GLU A 111 3.79 -4.61 13.40
C GLU A 111 2.91 -5.64 12.69
N SER A 112 3.33 -6.14 11.52
CA SER A 112 2.52 -7.02 10.70
C SER A 112 3.35 -7.82 9.69
N GLU A 113 2.98 -9.07 9.44
CA GLU A 113 3.55 -9.89 8.35
C GLU A 113 3.24 -9.33 6.94
N TYR A 114 2.18 -8.52 6.84
CA TYR A 114 1.79 -7.82 5.61
C TYR A 114 2.65 -6.59 5.32
N ASP A 115 3.56 -6.22 6.22
CA ASP A 115 4.48 -5.08 6.10
C ASP A 115 5.93 -5.58 5.87
N PRO A 116 6.27 -6.19 4.71
CA PRO A 116 7.56 -6.85 4.51
C PRO A 116 8.75 -5.89 4.56
N PHE A 117 8.51 -4.60 4.35
CA PHE A 117 9.50 -3.53 4.45
C PHE A 117 8.94 -2.35 5.24
N GLY A 118 9.78 -1.79 6.13
CA GLY A 118 9.45 -0.55 6.84
C GLY A 118 9.88 0.63 6.00
N ALA A 119 8.94 1.51 5.65
CA ALA A 119 9.22 2.71 4.87
C ALA A 119 8.82 3.96 5.66
N ALA A 120 9.54 5.05 5.43
CA ALA A 120 9.23 6.40 5.91
C ALA A 120 10.00 7.41 5.03
N HIS A 121 11.27 7.12 4.75
CA HIS A 121 11.99 7.77 3.65
C HIS A 121 11.44 7.30 2.30
N SER A 122 11.36 8.24 1.36
CA SER A 122 10.87 7.98 0.02
C SER A 122 11.88 7.26 -0.85
N SER A 123 11.40 6.72 -1.97
CA SER A 123 12.17 6.20 -3.09
C SER A 123 12.97 4.93 -2.78
N THR A 124 12.62 4.25 -1.68
CA THR A 124 13.31 3.04 -1.19
C THR A 124 12.63 1.75 -1.63
N SER A 125 11.35 1.81 -2.04
CA SER A 125 10.52 0.63 -2.32
C SER A 125 11.06 -0.26 -3.44
N ILE A 126 11.43 0.31 -4.59
CA ILE A 126 11.89 -0.46 -5.75
C ILE A 126 13.21 -1.18 -5.44
N SER A 127 14.14 -0.50 -4.75
CA SER A 127 15.41 -1.11 -4.36
C SER A 127 15.20 -2.24 -3.36
N ALA A 128 14.34 -2.03 -2.36
CA ALA A 128 13.96 -3.07 -1.41
C ALA A 128 13.27 -4.26 -2.11
N GLY A 129 12.36 -3.97 -3.04
CA GLY A 129 11.67 -4.97 -3.87
C GLY A 129 12.62 -5.77 -4.73
N LEU A 130 13.61 -5.13 -5.37
CA LEU A 130 14.65 -5.83 -6.13
C LEU A 130 15.44 -6.80 -5.23
N GLY A 131 15.83 -6.37 -4.04
CA GLY A 131 16.49 -7.25 -3.07
C GLY A 131 15.64 -8.48 -2.70
N MET A 132 14.34 -8.27 -2.47
CA MET A 132 13.40 -9.38 -2.21
C MET A 132 13.20 -10.29 -3.42
N ALA A 133 13.21 -9.74 -4.64
CA ALA A 133 13.09 -10.51 -5.87
C ALA A 133 14.32 -11.40 -6.10
N VAL A 134 15.52 -10.85 -5.87
CA VAL A 134 16.77 -11.63 -5.92
C VAL A 134 16.76 -12.76 -4.88
N ALA A 135 16.36 -12.46 -3.64
CA ALA A 135 16.26 -13.49 -2.60
C ALA A 135 15.24 -14.60 -2.97
N ARG A 136 14.07 -14.22 -3.49
CA ARG A 136 13.07 -15.15 -4.01
C ARG A 136 13.66 -16.10 -5.06
N ASP A 137 14.38 -15.54 -6.04
CA ASP A 137 14.94 -16.32 -7.16
C ASP A 137 16.02 -17.30 -6.67
N LEU A 138 16.85 -16.87 -5.70
CA LEU A 138 17.84 -17.74 -5.04
C LEU A 138 17.19 -18.87 -4.22
N GLU A 139 16.00 -18.64 -3.67
CA GLU A 139 15.19 -19.64 -2.96
C GLU A 139 14.36 -20.54 -3.90
N GLY A 140 14.44 -20.34 -5.22
CA GLY A 140 13.67 -21.10 -6.21
C GLY A 140 12.16 -20.84 -6.16
N ARG A 141 11.75 -19.69 -5.61
CA ARG A 141 10.34 -19.31 -5.44
C ARG A 141 9.81 -18.48 -6.61
N THR A 142 8.49 -18.37 -6.70
CA THR A 142 7.80 -17.68 -7.80
C THR A 142 6.72 -16.70 -7.31
N ASN A 143 6.73 -16.32 -6.03
CA ASN A 143 5.82 -15.30 -5.51
C ASN A 143 6.11 -13.91 -6.12
N ASN A 144 5.09 -13.06 -6.14
CA ASN A 144 5.16 -11.71 -6.69
C ASN A 144 5.84 -10.77 -5.70
N ILE A 145 6.61 -9.82 -6.23
CA ILE A 145 7.13 -8.68 -5.49
C ILE A 145 6.56 -7.43 -6.13
N ILE A 146 5.83 -6.64 -5.35
CA ILE A 146 5.08 -5.47 -5.79
C ILE A 146 5.55 -4.25 -5.01
N SER A 147 6.02 -3.22 -5.72
CA SER A 147 6.41 -1.93 -5.15
C SER A 147 5.44 -0.85 -5.62
N VAL A 148 4.74 -0.22 -4.67
CA VAL A 148 3.87 0.93 -4.93
C VAL A 148 4.63 2.20 -4.59
N ILE A 149 4.86 3.06 -5.58
CA ILE A 149 5.63 4.31 -5.46
C ILE A 149 4.83 5.49 -6.00
N GLY A 150 4.89 6.63 -5.31
CA GLY A 150 4.29 7.88 -5.81
C GLY A 150 5.19 8.57 -6.85
N ASP A 151 4.59 9.37 -7.74
CA ASP A 151 5.29 10.20 -8.74
C ASP A 151 6.37 11.10 -8.13
N GLY A 152 6.09 11.76 -7.00
CA GLY A 152 7.10 12.58 -6.32
C GLY A 152 8.31 11.76 -5.84
N ALA A 153 8.08 10.53 -5.35
CA ALA A 153 9.15 9.64 -4.92
C ALA A 153 9.93 9.04 -6.10
N MET A 154 9.30 8.93 -7.26
CA MET A 154 9.90 8.44 -8.49
C MET A 154 11.02 9.35 -9.02
N SER A 155 11.00 10.63 -8.63
CA SER A 155 11.98 11.64 -9.05
C SER A 155 13.39 11.43 -8.45
N ALA A 156 13.54 10.64 -7.39
CA ALA A 156 14.82 10.50 -6.70
C ALA A 156 15.74 9.47 -7.35
N GLY A 157 17.06 9.73 -7.32
CA GLY A 157 18.07 8.87 -7.95
C GLY A 157 18.04 7.40 -7.51
N MET A 158 17.66 7.10 -6.26
CA MET A 158 17.54 5.72 -5.76
C MET A 158 16.49 4.91 -6.53
N ALA A 159 15.37 5.53 -6.94
CA ALA A 159 14.35 4.85 -7.73
C ALA A 159 14.86 4.51 -9.13
N TYR A 160 15.61 5.43 -9.76
CA TYR A 160 16.24 5.21 -11.07
C TYR A 160 17.32 4.14 -11.04
N GLU A 161 18.19 4.18 -10.03
CA GLU A 161 19.25 3.20 -9.82
C GLU A 161 18.65 1.79 -9.67
N ALA A 162 17.62 1.66 -8.84
CA ALA A 162 16.93 0.40 -8.61
C ALA A 162 16.26 -0.14 -9.88
N MET A 163 15.57 0.71 -10.65
CA MET A 163 14.98 0.30 -11.94
C MET A 163 16.03 -0.12 -12.96
N ASN A 164 17.14 0.61 -13.06
CA ASN A 164 18.23 0.30 -13.97
C ASN A 164 18.83 -1.08 -13.65
N ASN A 165 19.04 -1.37 -12.36
CA ASN A 165 19.53 -2.68 -11.92
C ASN A 165 18.51 -3.79 -12.16
N ALA A 166 17.23 -3.55 -11.87
CA ALA A 166 16.16 -4.51 -12.13
C ALA A 166 16.11 -4.91 -13.62
N GLY A 167 16.26 -3.92 -14.51
CA GLY A 167 16.35 -4.13 -15.96
C GLY A 167 17.59 -4.94 -16.36
N ALA A 168 18.77 -4.60 -15.83
CA ALA A 168 20.02 -5.32 -16.10
C ALA A 168 20.00 -6.78 -15.61
N MET A 169 19.28 -7.05 -14.53
CA MET A 169 19.17 -8.40 -13.95
C MET A 169 18.03 -9.23 -14.54
N HIS A 170 17.17 -8.64 -15.38
CA HIS A 170 15.93 -9.26 -15.86
C HIS A 170 15.06 -9.82 -14.70
N SER A 171 15.10 -9.18 -13.54
CA SER A 171 14.38 -9.67 -12.36
C SER A 171 12.89 -9.41 -12.47
N ARG A 172 12.07 -10.39 -12.11
CA ARG A 172 10.61 -10.25 -12.13
C ARG A 172 10.13 -9.42 -10.94
N LEU A 173 9.85 -8.14 -11.18
CA LEU A 173 9.38 -7.14 -10.23
C LEU A 173 8.18 -6.38 -10.82
N ILE A 174 7.14 -6.15 -10.01
CA ILE A 174 5.99 -5.32 -10.39
C ILE A 174 6.17 -3.96 -9.71
N VAL A 175 6.22 -2.89 -10.51
CA VAL A 175 6.26 -1.52 -10.00
C VAL A 175 4.97 -0.82 -10.40
N ILE A 176 4.24 -0.32 -9.40
CA ILE A 176 3.03 0.47 -9.59
C ILE A 176 3.35 1.92 -9.26
N LEU A 177 3.30 2.76 -10.28
CA LEU A 177 3.38 4.20 -10.14
C LEU A 177 1.99 4.75 -9.81
N ASN A 178 1.82 5.26 -8.59
CA ASN A 178 0.66 6.03 -8.18
C ASN A 178 0.89 7.49 -8.53
N ASP A 179 0.55 7.87 -9.76
CA ASP A 179 0.63 9.24 -10.23
C ASP A 179 -0.66 9.99 -9.92
N ASN A 180 -0.58 10.91 -8.98
CA ASN A 180 -1.68 11.81 -8.60
C ASN A 180 -1.30 13.28 -8.81
N GLU A 181 -0.22 13.53 -9.57
CA GLU A 181 0.37 14.85 -9.79
C GLU A 181 0.66 15.62 -8.50
N MET A 182 0.95 14.92 -7.40
CA MET A 182 1.10 15.50 -6.08
C MET A 182 2.18 14.79 -5.25
N SER A 183 3.15 15.56 -4.76
CA SER A 183 3.97 15.17 -3.61
C SER A 183 3.28 15.68 -2.32
N ILE A 184 3.96 16.49 -1.51
CA ILE A 184 3.32 17.39 -0.52
C ILE A 184 2.82 18.67 -1.22
N ALA A 185 3.59 19.12 -2.21
CA ALA A 185 3.27 20.18 -3.16
C ALA A 185 3.33 19.58 -4.58
N PRO A 186 2.90 20.31 -5.63
CA PRO A 186 2.99 19.81 -7.00
C PRO A 186 4.41 19.30 -7.34
N PRO A 187 4.53 18.15 -8.01
CA PRO A 187 5.81 17.52 -8.30
C PRO A 187 6.59 18.38 -9.28
N VAL A 188 7.87 18.58 -8.99
CA VAL A 188 8.81 19.32 -9.84
C VAL A 188 9.69 18.36 -10.64
N GLY A 189 10.12 18.79 -11.83
CA GLY A 189 11.07 18.07 -12.67
C GLY A 189 10.48 17.59 -13.99
N ALA A 190 11.36 17.29 -14.95
CA ALA A 190 10.93 16.93 -16.30
C ALA A 190 10.12 15.63 -16.37
N MET A 191 10.31 14.71 -15.42
CA MET A 191 9.61 13.43 -15.41
C MET A 191 8.13 13.56 -15.03
N SER A 192 7.77 14.44 -14.08
CA SER A 192 6.35 14.67 -13.76
C SER A 192 5.60 15.25 -14.95
N SER A 193 6.24 16.16 -15.70
CA SER A 193 5.67 16.72 -16.93
C SER A 193 5.59 15.71 -18.09
N TYR A 194 6.42 14.68 -18.09
CA TYR A 194 6.42 13.63 -19.10
C TYR A 194 5.31 12.59 -18.86
N LEU A 195 5.02 12.28 -17.58
CA LEU A 195 4.04 11.27 -17.17
C LEU A 195 2.59 11.77 -17.20
N ALA A 196 2.35 13.07 -16.95
CA ALA A 196 1.03 13.69 -16.97
C ALA A 196 0.42 13.91 -18.38
N ARG A 197 0.85 13.16 -19.40
CA ARG A 197 0.44 13.32 -20.81
C ARG A 197 -0.34 12.13 -21.37
#